data_AF-A0A819ZWH2-F1
#
_entry.id   AF-A0A819ZWH2-F1
#
_cell.length_a   1.000
_cell.length_b   1.000
_cell.length_c   1.000
_cell.angle_alpha   90.00
_cell.angle_beta   90.00
_cell.angle_gamma   90.00
#
_symmetry.space_group_name_H-M   'P 1'
#
loop_
_entity.id
_entity.type
_entity.pdbx_description
1 polymer ?
#
loop_
_entity_poly.entity_id
_entity_poly.type
_entity_poly.pdbx_seq_one_letter_code
_entity_poly.pdbx_strand_id
1 'polypeptide(L)'
;MYTQLLKKALLEIEDDDRKFLKDLAEYCREQDDILEDQIKQVENEYRNHTPIWCYTAETFIYPMLNRGLRLMDINIILKMGFFIRHLHQHIQNLYHKQQPENMNTATPFKVYRDQGLALEDFEKMKNSINQLMSFNNFLSTSLNQNISFQKFARPAAFNDPNKVGILFIMTIDPDICTKSKIPFADVSQVGFFEGQEAEILFTTHTIFRIDKIQPIQDDHTDRLWKVHLTLVGNDNHELNTLTAHVREEINLKAPIRGWSQLAFILLKVGEPAKAEKLYKILLQKASSDKERSDYNHKLGWAYNDMGEYSKALSSHERSLEIGKKSLPPNHPDLATSYNSIGEVYSNMGEYSKALPLYERALEIRNIALPPNHPDLAQSYNNIASVYNSMGEYSKALLSHERSLEIKKIALPPNHPSLATSYNNIGSVYCSMGKHSKALTYYEKDLEINLKALPPNHPDLATSYNNIGSAYDNMGKYSKALSYYEKAHEIDRTTLPPNHPHIAHSKRNIDN
;
A
#
# COMPACT_ATOMS: atom_id res chain seq x y z
N MET A 1 -3.79 -0.59 -4.65
CA MET A 1 -2.88 -1.75 -4.47
C MET A 1 -2.83 -2.22 -3.01
N TYR A 2 -2.35 -1.41 -2.07
CA TYR A 2 -2.33 -1.77 -0.63
C TYR A 2 -3.70 -1.85 0.05
N THR A 3 -4.72 -1.25 -0.57
CA THR A 3 -6.09 -1.20 -0.05
C THR A 3 -6.79 -2.56 0.02
N GLN A 4 -6.36 -3.55 -0.78
CA GLN A 4 -6.84 -4.94 -0.64
C GLN A 4 -6.36 -5.57 0.66
N LEU A 5 -5.06 -5.42 0.94
CA LEU A 5 -4.42 -5.93 2.16
C LEU A 5 -4.92 -5.18 3.38
N LEU A 6 -5.13 -3.87 3.23
CA LEU A 6 -5.79 -3.04 4.22
C LEU A 6 -7.19 -3.56 4.55
N LYS A 7 -8.05 -3.76 3.54
CA LYS A 7 -9.39 -4.32 3.73
C LYS A 7 -9.30 -5.63 4.50
N LYS A 8 -8.43 -6.54 4.05
CA LYS A 8 -8.25 -7.84 4.71
C LYS A 8 -7.88 -7.65 6.19
N ALA A 9 -6.88 -6.81 6.48
CA ALA A 9 -6.45 -6.52 7.84
C ALA A 9 -7.60 -5.93 8.68
N LEU A 10 -8.37 -4.98 8.13
CA LEU A 10 -9.50 -4.34 8.80
C LEU A 10 -10.63 -5.33 9.13
N LEU A 11 -10.91 -6.27 8.23
CA LEU A 11 -11.96 -7.26 8.42
C LEU A 11 -11.58 -8.37 9.41
N GLU A 12 -10.28 -8.60 9.62
CA GLU A 12 -9.75 -9.56 10.60
C GLU A 12 -9.64 -8.99 12.03
N ILE A 13 -10.00 -7.73 12.26
CA ILE A 13 -9.94 -7.12 13.58
C ILE A 13 -11.06 -7.66 14.47
N GLU A 14 -10.68 -8.30 15.57
CA GLU A 14 -11.57 -8.64 16.67
C GLU A 14 -11.69 -7.44 17.61
N ASP A 15 -12.92 -6.96 17.80
CA ASP A 15 -13.22 -5.80 18.62
C ASP A 15 -14.54 -6.02 19.39
N ASP A 16 -14.61 -5.50 20.61
CA ASP A 16 -15.77 -5.61 21.51
C ASP A 16 -16.80 -4.53 21.17
N ASP A 17 -17.82 -4.92 20.42
CA ASP A 17 -18.90 -4.08 19.91
C ASP A 17 -19.53 -3.14 20.97
N ARG A 18 -19.48 -3.50 22.26
CA ARG A 18 -20.04 -2.68 23.36
C ARG A 18 -19.15 -1.51 23.78
N LYS A 19 -17.83 -1.63 23.62
CA LYS A 19 -16.87 -0.58 23.98
C LYS A 19 -16.75 0.48 22.87
N PHE A 20 -16.94 0.08 21.62
CA PHE A 20 -16.75 0.94 20.45
C PHE A 20 -17.74 2.09 20.32
N LEU A 21 -19.03 1.87 20.62
CA LEU A 21 -20.01 2.96 20.60
C LEU A 21 -19.62 4.09 21.57
N LYS A 22 -19.09 3.70 22.74
CA LYS A 22 -18.60 4.66 23.74
C LYS A 22 -17.35 5.40 23.24
N ASP A 23 -16.37 4.67 22.71
CA ASP A 23 -15.12 5.25 22.18
C ASP A 23 -15.40 6.17 20.96
N LEU A 24 -16.40 5.83 20.13
CA LEU A 24 -16.86 6.65 19.01
C LEU A 24 -17.59 7.91 19.50
N ALA A 25 -18.47 7.76 20.48
CA ALA A 25 -19.17 8.90 21.08
C ALA A 25 -18.19 9.86 21.77
N GLU A 26 -17.20 9.35 22.50
CA GLU A 26 -16.12 10.15 23.09
C GLU A 26 -15.32 10.89 22.03
N TYR A 27 -14.95 10.23 20.92
CA TYR A 27 -14.28 10.91 19.81
C TYR A 27 -15.11 12.03 19.19
N CYS A 28 -16.39 11.78 18.96
CA CYS A 28 -17.25 12.81 18.38
C CYS A 28 -17.34 14.02 19.31
N ARG A 29 -17.32 13.82 20.64
CA ARG A 29 -17.23 14.92 21.62
C ARG A 29 -15.89 15.66 21.60
N GLU A 30 -14.80 14.99 21.22
CA GLU A 30 -13.46 15.60 21.07
C GLU A 30 -13.30 16.36 19.74
N GLN A 31 -14.18 16.15 18.76
CA GLN A 31 -14.21 16.94 17.54
C GLN A 31 -15.15 18.13 17.80
N ASP A 32 -14.59 19.34 17.97
CA ASP A 32 -15.30 20.58 18.33
C ASP A 32 -16.51 20.94 17.42
N ASP A 33 -16.69 20.24 16.31
CA ASP A 33 -17.73 20.48 15.29
C ASP A 33 -18.97 19.57 15.39
N ILE A 34 -19.00 18.55 16.26
CA ILE A 34 -20.13 17.59 16.34
C ILE A 34 -21.00 17.86 17.58
N LEU A 35 -22.27 18.25 17.37
CA LEU A 35 -23.21 18.53 18.46
C LEU A 35 -23.58 17.25 19.24
N GLU A 36 -23.75 17.37 20.56
CA GLU A 36 -24.12 16.27 21.45
C GLU A 36 -25.42 15.54 21.04
N ASP A 37 -26.35 16.26 20.39
CA ASP A 37 -27.59 15.71 19.85
C ASP A 37 -27.35 14.77 18.65
N GLN A 38 -26.35 15.05 17.80
CA GLN A 38 -25.97 14.16 16.69
C GLN A 38 -25.34 12.86 17.20
N ILE A 39 -24.62 12.91 18.31
CA ILE A 39 -24.02 11.73 18.95
C ILE A 39 -25.11 10.82 19.52
N LYS A 40 -26.08 11.39 20.25
CA LYS A 40 -27.24 10.65 20.74
C LYS A 40 -28.08 10.08 19.60
N GLN A 41 -28.21 10.83 18.51
CA GLN A 41 -28.87 10.36 17.29
C GLN A 41 -28.17 9.11 16.74
N VAL A 42 -26.84 9.10 16.60
CA VAL A 42 -26.11 7.90 16.13
C VAL A 42 -26.19 6.73 17.11
N GLU A 43 -26.08 6.97 18.41
CA GLU A 43 -26.25 5.91 19.41
C GLU A 43 -27.65 5.28 19.36
N ASN A 44 -28.69 6.09 19.12
CA ASN A 44 -30.07 5.62 19.00
C ASN A 44 -30.33 4.94 17.65
N GLU A 45 -29.92 5.56 16.55
CA GLU A 45 -30.10 5.04 15.19
C GLU A 45 -29.37 3.72 15.00
N TYR A 46 -28.12 3.60 15.46
CA TYR A 46 -27.36 2.36 15.32
C TYR A 46 -27.94 1.20 16.14
N ARG A 47 -28.56 1.46 17.30
CA ARG A 47 -29.22 0.42 18.10
C ARG A 47 -30.51 -0.08 17.45
N ASN A 48 -31.18 0.77 16.68
CA ASN A 48 -32.51 0.50 16.13
C ASN A 48 -32.49 0.12 14.65
N HIS A 49 -31.37 0.33 13.94
CA HIS A 49 -31.25 0.12 12.50
C HIS A 49 -30.07 -0.77 12.13
N THR A 50 -30.11 -1.32 10.91
CA THR A 50 -29.03 -2.16 10.39
C THR A 50 -27.82 -1.29 9.98
N PRO A 51 -26.60 -1.87 9.90
CA PRO A 51 -25.43 -1.13 9.40
C PRO A 51 -25.60 -0.55 7.99
N ILE A 52 -26.35 -1.24 7.11
CA ILE A 52 -26.62 -0.79 5.74
C ILE A 52 -27.51 0.44 5.76
N TRP A 53 -28.58 0.41 6.57
CA TRP A 53 -29.45 1.57 6.77
C TRP A 53 -28.66 2.77 7.30
N CYS A 54 -27.84 2.58 8.34
CA CYS A 54 -27.02 3.65 8.92
C CYS A 54 -26.02 4.26 7.92
N TYR A 55 -25.48 3.44 7.02
CA TYR A 55 -24.52 3.88 6.01
C TYR A 55 -25.18 4.63 4.83
N THR A 56 -26.39 4.24 4.46
CA THR A 56 -27.14 4.82 3.32
C THR A 56 -27.97 6.05 3.73
N ALA A 57 -28.23 6.22 5.02
CA ALA A 57 -28.89 7.40 5.57
C ALA A 57 -28.01 8.66 5.50
N GLU A 58 -28.65 9.83 5.45
CA GLU A 58 -27.99 11.15 5.53
C GLU A 58 -27.51 11.47 6.96
N THR A 59 -26.67 10.60 7.51
CA THR A 59 -26.05 10.74 8.84
C THR A 59 -24.59 11.13 8.70
N PHE A 60 -23.93 11.54 9.78
CA PHE A 60 -22.49 11.83 9.74
C PHE A 60 -21.62 10.56 9.58
N ILE A 61 -22.18 9.35 9.69
CA ILE A 61 -21.45 8.08 9.53
C ILE A 61 -20.90 7.96 8.11
N TYR A 62 -21.73 8.22 7.09
CA TYR A 62 -21.30 8.19 5.69
C TYR A 62 -20.11 9.12 5.40
N PRO A 63 -20.18 10.44 5.66
CA PRO A 63 -19.07 11.35 5.37
C PRO A 63 -17.84 11.06 6.23
N MET A 64 -18.01 10.70 7.51
CA MET A 64 -16.90 10.32 8.39
C MET A 64 -16.19 9.06 7.88
N LEU A 65 -16.93 8.00 7.58
CA LEU A 65 -16.34 6.74 7.11
C LEU A 65 -15.70 6.93 5.73
N ASN A 66 -16.34 7.67 4.83
CA ASN A 66 -15.75 7.98 3.52
C ASN A 66 -14.47 8.80 3.66
N ARG A 67 -14.41 9.78 4.58
CA ARG A 67 -13.18 10.51 4.90
C ARG A 67 -12.12 9.56 5.43
N GLY A 68 -12.47 8.69 6.38
CA GLY A 68 -11.59 7.70 6.98
C GLY A 68 -10.94 6.80 5.95
N LEU A 69 -11.75 6.14 5.12
CA LEU A 69 -11.28 5.18 4.12
C LEU A 69 -10.58 5.86 2.93
N ARG A 70 -11.06 7.04 2.48
CA ARG A 70 -10.45 7.76 1.35
C ARG A 70 -9.11 8.40 1.69
N LEU A 71 -9.01 9.01 2.87
CA LEU A 71 -7.79 9.70 3.32
C LEU A 71 -6.88 8.83 4.18
N MET A 72 -7.25 7.57 4.40
CA MET A 72 -6.53 6.67 5.29
C MET A 72 -6.34 7.31 6.68
N ASP A 73 -7.39 7.94 7.20
CA ASP A 73 -7.37 8.56 8.53
C ASP A 73 -7.49 7.45 9.57
N ILE A 74 -6.35 7.11 10.17
CA ILE A 74 -6.25 6.00 11.12
C ILE A 74 -7.03 6.27 12.40
N ASN A 75 -7.27 7.52 12.78
CA ASN A 75 -8.10 7.79 13.96
C ASN A 75 -9.54 7.41 13.69
N ILE A 76 -10.06 7.78 12.51
CA ILE A 76 -11.40 7.42 12.09
C ILE A 76 -11.48 5.91 11.86
N ILE A 77 -10.53 5.32 11.15
CA ILE A 77 -10.52 3.87 10.86
C ILE A 77 -10.43 3.05 12.16
N LEU A 78 -9.61 3.48 13.13
CA LEU A 78 -9.53 2.84 14.45
C LEU A 78 -10.88 2.84 15.15
N LYS A 79 -11.57 3.97 15.12
CA LYS A 79 -12.82 4.17 15.84
C LYS A 79 -14.02 3.57 15.11
N MET A 80 -13.96 3.47 13.77
CA MET A 80 -15.01 2.92 12.92
C MET A 80 -14.77 1.48 12.47
N GLY A 81 -13.68 0.84 12.91
CA GLY A 81 -13.29 -0.51 12.49
C GLY A 81 -14.41 -1.54 12.65
N PHE A 82 -15.10 -1.52 13.80
CA PHE A 82 -16.25 -2.38 14.06
C PHE A 82 -17.38 -2.17 13.04
N PHE A 83 -17.70 -0.92 12.70
CA PHE A 83 -18.78 -0.60 11.76
C PHE A 83 -18.40 -1.03 10.35
N ILE A 84 -17.14 -0.84 9.93
CA ILE A 84 -16.63 -1.34 8.65
C ILE A 84 -16.83 -2.86 8.57
N ARG A 85 -16.48 -3.59 9.63
CA ARG A 85 -16.67 -5.03 9.71
C ARG A 85 -18.14 -5.42 9.67
N HIS A 86 -19.00 -4.77 10.45
CA HIS A 86 -20.43 -5.07 10.51
C HIS A 86 -21.13 -4.77 9.19
N LEU A 87 -20.82 -3.64 8.57
CA LEU A 87 -21.33 -3.28 7.25
C LEU A 87 -20.89 -4.31 6.21
N HIS A 88 -19.61 -4.70 6.21
CA HIS A 88 -19.10 -5.74 5.32
C HIS A 88 -19.82 -7.08 5.51
N GLN A 89 -19.93 -7.56 6.76
CA GLN A 89 -20.61 -8.82 7.10
C GLN A 89 -22.08 -8.78 6.72
N HIS A 90 -22.76 -7.65 6.96
CA HIS A 90 -24.18 -7.52 6.63
C HIS A 90 -24.41 -7.55 5.11
N ILE A 91 -23.58 -6.85 4.32
CA ILE A 91 -23.60 -6.92 2.85
C ILE A 91 -23.31 -8.36 2.39
N GLN A 92 -22.31 -9.02 2.95
CA GLN A 92 -21.96 -10.39 2.59
C GLN A 92 -23.08 -11.40 2.91
N ASN A 93 -23.72 -11.26 4.06
CA ASN A 93 -24.85 -12.11 4.44
C ASN A 93 -26.04 -11.89 3.51
N LEU A 94 -26.31 -10.64 3.13
CA LEU A 94 -27.38 -10.31 2.19
C LEU A 94 -27.07 -10.83 0.79
N TYR A 95 -25.83 -10.70 0.33
CA TYR A 95 -25.34 -11.30 -0.92
C TYR A 95 -25.63 -12.80 -0.97
N HIS A 96 -25.24 -13.55 0.06
CA HIS A 96 -25.46 -14.99 0.14
C HIS A 96 -26.94 -15.38 0.20
N LYS A 97 -27.80 -14.55 0.81
CA LYS A 97 -29.26 -14.78 0.83
C LYS A 97 -29.92 -14.49 -0.52
N GLN A 98 -29.37 -13.57 -1.31
CA GLN A 98 -29.90 -13.22 -2.64
C GLN A 98 -29.46 -14.21 -3.73
N GLN A 99 -28.41 -15.00 -3.47
CA GLN A 99 -27.87 -16.01 -4.41
C GLN A 99 -28.75 -17.26 -4.70
N PRO A 100 -29.60 -17.78 -3.79
CA PRO A 100 -30.30 -19.05 -4.05
C PRO A 100 -31.66 -18.94 -4.76
N GLU A 101 -32.36 -17.79 -4.73
CA GLU A 101 -33.79 -17.80 -5.11
C GLU A 101 -34.32 -16.66 -5.99
N ASN A 102 -33.62 -15.55 -6.27
CA ASN A 102 -34.30 -14.41 -6.91
C ASN A 102 -33.49 -13.51 -7.86
N MET A 103 -32.39 -14.01 -8.42
CA MET A 103 -31.72 -13.29 -9.50
C MET A 103 -31.38 -14.25 -10.63
N ASN A 104 -31.66 -13.83 -11.86
CA ASN A 104 -30.97 -14.31 -13.07
C ASN A 104 -29.48 -13.87 -13.03
N THR A 105 -28.77 -14.15 -11.93
CA THR A 105 -27.37 -13.76 -11.66
C THR A 105 -26.36 -14.44 -12.57
N ALA A 106 -26.75 -15.30 -13.51
CA ALA A 106 -25.80 -15.80 -14.51
C ALA A 106 -25.46 -14.77 -15.60
N THR A 107 -26.20 -13.65 -15.69
CA THR A 107 -26.01 -12.67 -16.75
C THR A 107 -25.34 -11.39 -16.25
N PRO A 108 -24.31 -10.88 -16.96
CA PRO A 108 -23.72 -9.59 -16.63
C PRO A 108 -24.76 -8.46 -16.64
N PHE A 109 -24.70 -7.59 -15.63
CA PHE A 109 -25.60 -6.45 -15.49
C PHE A 109 -24.82 -5.14 -15.32
N LYS A 110 -25.53 -4.01 -15.40
CA LYS A 110 -24.91 -2.68 -15.27
C LYS A 110 -25.41 -1.97 -14.02
N VAL A 111 -24.48 -1.33 -13.33
CA VAL A 111 -24.76 -0.38 -12.27
C VAL A 111 -24.13 0.97 -12.61
N TYR A 112 -24.70 2.02 -12.07
CA TYR A 112 -24.37 3.40 -12.40
C TYR A 112 -23.96 4.15 -11.14
N ARG A 113 -22.92 4.96 -11.28
CA ARG A 113 -22.47 5.88 -10.23
C ARG A 113 -22.02 7.16 -10.87
N ASP A 114 -22.37 8.28 -10.26
CA ASP A 114 -21.85 9.57 -10.63
C ASP A 114 -20.66 9.97 -9.75
N GLN A 115 -19.87 10.93 -10.25
CA GLN A 115 -18.84 11.58 -9.46
C GLN A 115 -18.42 12.91 -10.10
N GLY A 116 -18.27 13.94 -9.28
CA GLY A 116 -17.48 15.12 -9.67
C GLY A 116 -15.98 14.82 -9.54
N LEU A 117 -15.22 15.00 -10.61
CA LEU A 117 -13.78 14.76 -10.64
C LEU A 117 -13.04 16.06 -10.95
N ALA A 118 -11.92 16.32 -10.26
CA ALA A 118 -11.06 17.46 -10.58
C ALA A 118 -10.49 17.29 -12.00
N LEU A 119 -10.32 18.41 -12.73
CA LEU A 119 -9.86 18.37 -14.12
C LEU A 119 -8.53 17.62 -14.30
N GLU A 120 -7.57 17.84 -13.39
CA GLU A 120 -6.27 17.16 -13.43
C GLU A 120 -6.40 15.63 -13.27
N ASP A 121 -7.25 15.18 -12.35
CA ASP A 121 -7.47 13.75 -12.12
C ASP A 121 -8.23 13.11 -13.28
N PHE A 122 -9.10 13.87 -13.94
CA PHE A 122 -9.77 13.42 -15.15
C PHE A 122 -8.81 13.24 -16.34
N GLU A 123 -7.88 14.17 -16.55
CA GLU A 123 -6.88 14.05 -17.61
C GLU A 123 -5.93 12.86 -17.35
N LYS A 124 -5.58 12.58 -16.09
CA LYS A 124 -4.89 11.33 -15.74
C LYS A 124 -5.72 10.10 -16.09
N MET A 125 -7.02 10.12 -15.79
CA MET A 125 -7.93 9.01 -16.11
C MET A 125 -8.04 8.76 -17.62
N LYS A 126 -8.06 9.81 -18.45
CA LYS A 126 -8.06 9.69 -19.92
C LYS A 126 -6.85 8.93 -20.44
N ASN A 127 -5.68 9.13 -19.83
CA ASN A 127 -4.45 8.43 -20.19
C ASN A 127 -4.35 7.00 -19.60
N SER A 128 -5.37 6.57 -18.86
CA SER A 128 -5.41 5.29 -18.14
C SER A 128 -6.37 4.27 -18.76
N ILE A 129 -6.71 4.39 -20.04
CA ILE A 129 -7.51 3.37 -20.74
C ILE A 129 -6.78 2.03 -20.69
N ASN A 130 -7.53 0.95 -20.45
CA ASN A 130 -7.08 -0.40 -20.15
C ASN A 130 -6.31 -0.57 -18.84
N GLN A 131 -6.16 0.48 -18.01
CA GLN A 131 -5.56 0.36 -16.67
C GLN A 131 -6.61 0.02 -15.61
N LEU A 132 -6.13 -0.38 -14.43
CA LEU A 132 -6.95 -0.69 -13.27
C LEU A 132 -7.26 0.55 -12.42
N MET A 133 -8.51 0.70 -12.01
CA MET A 133 -9.01 1.72 -11.10
C MET A 133 -9.64 1.06 -9.87
N SER A 134 -9.32 1.55 -8.67
CA SER A 134 -9.88 1.03 -7.41
C SER A 134 -10.82 2.02 -6.74
N PHE A 135 -11.98 1.56 -6.29
CA PHE A 135 -12.84 2.26 -5.33
C PHE A 135 -12.57 1.73 -3.93
N ASN A 136 -11.96 2.56 -3.08
CA ASN A 136 -11.45 2.13 -1.76
C ASN A 136 -12.47 2.26 -0.62
N ASN A 137 -13.74 2.51 -0.94
CA ASN A 137 -14.84 2.66 0.02
C ASN A 137 -15.94 1.63 -0.27
N PHE A 138 -16.96 1.59 0.58
CA PHE A 138 -18.22 0.92 0.22
C PHE A 138 -18.82 1.66 -0.98
N LEU A 139 -18.92 0.96 -2.10
CA LEU A 139 -19.32 1.56 -3.38
C LEU A 139 -20.83 1.42 -3.51
N SER A 140 -21.54 2.52 -3.25
CA SER A 140 -22.97 2.67 -3.55
C SER A 140 -23.16 3.00 -5.03
N THR A 141 -24.14 2.34 -5.66
CA THR A 141 -24.46 2.45 -7.08
C THR A 141 -25.96 2.26 -7.31
N SER A 142 -26.49 2.79 -8.41
CA SER A 142 -27.89 2.64 -8.79
C SER A 142 -28.04 1.66 -9.95
N LEU A 143 -29.13 0.91 -10.00
CA LEU A 143 -29.55 0.17 -11.22
C LEU A 143 -30.17 1.11 -12.27
N ASN A 144 -30.51 2.35 -11.89
CA ASN A 144 -31.13 3.32 -12.79
C ASN A 144 -30.16 4.43 -13.20
N GLN A 145 -29.75 4.40 -14.48
CA GLN A 145 -28.86 5.40 -15.06
C GLN A 145 -29.34 6.85 -14.89
N ASN A 146 -30.66 7.08 -14.99
CA ASN A 146 -31.22 8.43 -14.98
C ASN A 146 -31.09 9.08 -13.60
N ILE A 147 -31.16 8.28 -12.53
CA ILE A 147 -31.00 8.78 -11.15
C ILE A 147 -29.58 9.31 -10.96
N SER A 148 -28.56 8.50 -11.26
CA SER A 148 -27.15 8.92 -11.15
C SER A 148 -26.83 10.11 -12.07
N PHE A 149 -27.37 10.12 -13.29
CA PHE A 149 -27.11 11.18 -14.25
C PHE A 149 -27.74 12.53 -13.85
N GLN A 150 -29.04 12.56 -13.55
CA GLN A 150 -29.78 13.81 -13.34
C GLN A 150 -29.56 14.41 -11.95
N LYS A 151 -29.51 13.58 -10.90
CA LYS A 151 -29.45 14.08 -9.52
C LYS A 151 -28.06 14.53 -9.11
N PHE A 152 -27.00 14.02 -9.73
CA PHE A 152 -25.66 14.20 -9.18
C PHE A 152 -24.56 14.46 -10.23
N ALA A 153 -24.44 13.66 -11.31
CA ALA A 153 -23.41 13.88 -12.33
C ALA A 153 -23.55 15.25 -13.00
N ARG A 154 -24.79 15.61 -13.36
CA ARG A 154 -25.13 16.88 -13.99
C ARG A 154 -24.83 18.06 -13.04
N PRO A 155 -25.36 18.12 -11.80
CA PRO A 155 -24.99 19.17 -10.84
C PRO A 155 -23.49 19.32 -10.58
N ALA A 156 -22.74 18.22 -10.49
CA ALA A 156 -21.29 18.28 -10.24
C ALA A 156 -20.52 19.03 -11.34
N ALA A 157 -20.96 18.91 -12.60
CA ALA A 157 -20.40 19.68 -13.70
C ALA A 157 -20.80 21.17 -13.61
N PHE A 158 -22.02 21.50 -13.22
CA PHE A 158 -22.49 22.90 -13.20
C PHE A 158 -21.97 23.70 -11.99
N ASN A 159 -21.86 23.08 -10.83
CA ASN A 159 -21.66 23.80 -9.58
C ASN A 159 -20.19 24.15 -9.28
N ASP A 160 -19.23 23.49 -9.93
CA ASP A 160 -17.80 23.72 -9.72
C ASP A 160 -17.07 23.82 -11.08
N PRO A 161 -16.51 24.99 -11.42
CA PRO A 161 -15.82 25.17 -12.71
C PRO A 161 -14.53 24.33 -12.83
N ASN A 162 -13.95 23.90 -11.71
CA ASN A 162 -12.70 23.11 -11.69
C ASN A 162 -12.96 21.60 -11.73
N LYS A 163 -14.22 21.18 -11.86
CA LYS A 163 -14.61 19.78 -11.94
C LYS A 163 -15.30 19.44 -13.26
N VAL A 164 -15.22 18.16 -13.59
CA VAL A 164 -16.00 17.51 -14.64
C VAL A 164 -16.98 16.54 -13.99
N GLY A 165 -18.18 16.43 -14.56
CA GLY A 165 -19.18 15.45 -14.13
C GLY A 165 -18.96 14.12 -14.83
N ILE A 166 -18.75 13.06 -14.06
CA ILE A 166 -18.53 11.72 -14.58
C ILE A 166 -19.75 10.85 -14.27
N LEU A 167 -20.21 10.11 -15.26
CA LEU A 167 -21.12 8.98 -15.12
C LEU A 167 -20.33 7.68 -15.35
N PHE A 168 -20.04 6.97 -14.28
CA PHE A 168 -19.50 5.62 -14.34
C PHE A 168 -20.60 4.63 -14.73
N ILE A 169 -20.32 3.84 -15.75
CA ILE A 169 -21.15 2.73 -16.22
C ILE A 169 -20.37 1.46 -15.95
N MET A 170 -20.73 0.76 -14.88
CA MET A 170 -19.98 -0.37 -14.35
C MET A 170 -20.67 -1.68 -14.75
N THR A 171 -19.97 -2.51 -15.51
CA THR A 171 -20.41 -3.85 -15.89
C THR A 171 -19.98 -4.84 -14.83
N ILE A 172 -20.96 -5.54 -14.26
CA ILE A 172 -20.78 -6.50 -13.17
C ILE A 172 -21.05 -7.89 -13.71
N ASP A 173 -20.05 -8.75 -13.64
CA ASP A 173 -20.16 -10.17 -13.93
C ASP A 173 -20.25 -10.95 -12.60
N PRO A 174 -21.41 -11.55 -12.27
CA PRO A 174 -21.58 -12.27 -11.02
C PRO A 174 -20.69 -13.51 -10.87
N ASP A 175 -20.22 -14.10 -11.97
CA ASP A 175 -19.26 -15.21 -11.93
C ASP A 175 -17.91 -14.73 -11.37
N ILE A 176 -17.48 -13.54 -11.78
CA ILE A 176 -16.28 -12.90 -11.22
C ILE A 176 -16.49 -12.65 -9.72
N CYS A 177 -17.64 -12.08 -9.33
CA CYS A 177 -17.94 -11.81 -7.93
C CYS A 177 -17.89 -13.08 -7.07
N THR A 178 -18.44 -14.18 -7.58
CA THR A 178 -18.48 -15.48 -6.89
C THR A 178 -17.09 -16.11 -6.78
N LYS A 179 -16.32 -16.17 -7.88
CA LYS A 179 -14.97 -16.75 -7.89
C LYS A 179 -13.98 -15.91 -7.07
N SER A 180 -14.08 -14.59 -7.14
CA SER A 180 -13.19 -13.65 -6.48
C SER A 180 -13.61 -13.22 -5.08
N LYS A 181 -14.74 -13.71 -4.56
CA LYS A 181 -15.30 -13.33 -3.24
C LYS A 181 -15.44 -11.81 -3.09
N ILE A 182 -16.11 -11.18 -4.05
CA ILE A 182 -16.42 -9.74 -4.03
C ILE A 182 -17.91 -9.59 -3.69
N PRO A 183 -18.28 -9.53 -2.40
CA PRO A 183 -19.68 -9.39 -2.02
C PRO A 183 -20.21 -8.00 -2.37
N PHE A 184 -21.43 -7.99 -2.89
CA PHE A 184 -22.29 -6.84 -3.12
C PHE A 184 -23.72 -7.24 -2.74
N ALA A 185 -24.61 -6.29 -2.48
CA ALA A 185 -26.00 -6.62 -2.20
C ALA A 185 -26.94 -5.61 -2.84
N ASP A 186 -28.11 -6.07 -3.28
CA ASP A 186 -29.26 -5.20 -3.49
C ASP A 186 -29.78 -4.77 -2.12
N VAL A 187 -29.72 -3.46 -1.87
CA VAL A 187 -30.10 -2.87 -0.59
C VAL A 187 -31.41 -2.11 -0.65
N SER A 188 -32.19 -2.22 -1.75
CA SER A 188 -33.44 -1.48 -1.94
C SER A 188 -34.51 -1.76 -0.86
N GLN A 189 -34.38 -2.86 -0.12
CA GLN A 189 -35.33 -3.31 0.92
C GLN A 189 -34.78 -3.14 2.35
N VAL A 190 -33.54 -2.69 2.51
CA VAL A 190 -32.87 -2.60 3.84
C VAL A 190 -32.08 -1.30 4.04
N GLY A 191 -31.85 -0.54 2.97
CA GLY A 191 -31.22 0.77 3.00
C GLY A 191 -32.20 1.88 3.40
N PHE A 192 -31.67 3.08 3.61
CA PHE A 192 -32.46 4.25 4.00
C PHE A 192 -33.51 4.65 2.97
N PHE A 193 -33.19 4.52 1.68
CA PHE A 193 -34.09 4.78 0.56
C PHE A 193 -35.00 3.58 0.25
N GLU A 194 -35.45 2.86 1.27
CA GLU A 194 -36.24 1.63 1.15
C GLU A 194 -37.46 1.85 0.23
N GLY A 195 -37.56 1.02 -0.82
CA GLY A 195 -38.63 1.09 -1.82
C GLY A 195 -38.60 2.31 -2.76
N GLN A 196 -37.63 3.22 -2.61
CA GLN A 196 -37.50 4.44 -3.43
C GLN A 196 -36.40 4.35 -4.49
N GLU A 197 -35.33 3.60 -4.21
CA GLU A 197 -34.20 3.43 -5.12
C GLU A 197 -33.71 1.97 -5.18
N ALA A 198 -33.43 1.51 -6.40
CA ALA A 198 -32.80 0.22 -6.64
C ALA A 198 -31.28 0.34 -6.52
N GLU A 199 -30.80 0.39 -5.28
CA GLU A 199 -29.39 0.59 -4.92
C GLU A 199 -28.65 -0.76 -4.79
N ILE A 200 -27.47 -0.85 -5.41
CA ILE A 200 -26.51 -1.92 -5.19
C ILE A 200 -25.33 -1.38 -4.39
N LEU A 201 -25.06 -2.01 -3.25
CA LEU A 201 -23.96 -1.65 -2.36
C LEU A 201 -22.86 -2.72 -2.39
N PHE A 202 -21.66 -2.32 -2.78
CA PHE A 202 -20.48 -3.17 -2.77
C PHE A 202 -19.68 -2.99 -1.48
N THR A 203 -19.01 -4.07 -1.06
CA THR A 203 -18.04 -3.97 0.04
C THR A 203 -16.80 -3.15 -0.33
N THR A 204 -15.97 -2.82 0.68
CA THR A 204 -14.75 -2.04 0.49
C THR A 204 -13.85 -2.64 -0.60
N HIS A 205 -13.12 -1.80 -1.34
CA HIS A 205 -12.12 -2.23 -2.31
C HIS A 205 -12.66 -3.08 -3.48
N THR A 206 -13.28 -2.40 -4.43
CA THR A 206 -13.67 -2.94 -5.74
C THR A 206 -12.73 -2.39 -6.82
N ILE A 207 -12.30 -3.25 -7.73
CA ILE A 207 -11.36 -2.89 -8.80
C ILE A 207 -12.07 -3.05 -10.14
N PHE A 208 -11.91 -2.05 -11.00
CA PHE A 208 -12.44 -2.04 -12.34
C PHE A 208 -11.34 -1.77 -13.35
N ARG A 209 -11.50 -2.28 -14.57
CA ARG A 209 -10.70 -1.86 -15.73
C ARG A 209 -11.43 -0.72 -16.43
N ILE A 210 -10.67 0.29 -16.86
CA ILE A 210 -11.21 1.40 -17.64
C ILE A 210 -11.27 0.96 -19.11
N ASP A 211 -12.47 0.70 -19.62
CA ASP A 211 -12.64 0.18 -20.98
C ASP A 211 -12.67 1.31 -22.02
N LYS A 212 -13.46 2.35 -21.74
CA LYS A 212 -13.62 3.50 -22.63
C LYS A 212 -14.13 4.73 -21.88
N ILE A 213 -13.75 5.90 -22.39
CA ILE A 213 -14.17 7.21 -21.88
C ILE A 213 -14.76 7.99 -23.06
N GLN A 214 -15.96 8.53 -22.90
CA GLN A 214 -16.71 9.19 -23.97
C GLN A 214 -17.41 10.45 -23.45
N PRO A 215 -17.44 11.56 -24.21
CA PRO A 215 -18.20 12.74 -23.80
C PRO A 215 -19.72 12.45 -23.84
N ILE A 216 -20.47 13.11 -22.97
CA ILE A 216 -21.92 13.16 -23.01
C ILE A 216 -22.30 14.49 -23.66
N GLN A 217 -23.04 14.43 -24.76
CA GLN A 217 -23.63 15.63 -25.34
C GLN A 217 -24.75 16.11 -24.41
N ASP A 218 -24.61 17.33 -23.90
CA ASP A 218 -25.62 18.04 -23.14
C ASP A 218 -25.66 19.49 -23.62
N ASP A 219 -26.86 20.03 -23.81
CA ASP A 219 -27.07 21.35 -24.42
C ASP A 219 -26.50 22.50 -23.58
N HIS A 220 -26.12 22.25 -22.33
CA HIS A 220 -25.72 23.26 -21.37
C HIS A 220 -24.26 23.14 -20.90
N THR A 221 -23.56 22.03 -21.17
CA THR A 221 -22.17 21.82 -20.75
C THR A 221 -21.44 20.76 -21.58
N ASP A 222 -20.15 20.98 -21.85
CA ASP A 222 -19.24 20.01 -22.47
C ASP A 222 -18.42 19.21 -21.43
N ARG A 223 -18.65 19.46 -20.13
CA ARG A 223 -17.89 18.89 -19.01
C ARG A 223 -18.51 17.60 -18.45
N LEU A 224 -19.33 16.91 -19.24
CA LEU A 224 -19.97 15.65 -18.87
C LEU A 224 -19.40 14.46 -19.65
N TRP A 225 -19.07 13.38 -18.94
CA TRP A 225 -18.40 12.22 -19.53
C TRP A 225 -18.95 10.90 -19.01
N LYS A 226 -19.04 9.89 -19.88
CA LYS A 226 -19.28 8.48 -19.54
C LYS A 226 -17.95 7.75 -19.46
N VAL A 227 -17.76 7.03 -18.36
CA VAL A 227 -16.61 6.14 -18.17
C VAL A 227 -17.14 4.73 -18.02
N HIS A 228 -16.79 3.87 -18.97
CA HIS A 228 -17.18 2.47 -18.93
C HIS A 228 -16.13 1.66 -18.19
N LEU A 229 -16.61 0.89 -17.24
CA LEU A 229 -15.81 0.11 -16.31
C LEU A 229 -16.26 -1.35 -16.35
N THR A 230 -15.31 -2.27 -16.31
CA THR A 230 -15.60 -3.70 -16.14
C THR A 230 -14.98 -4.20 -14.84
N LEU A 231 -15.77 -4.89 -14.01
CA LEU A 231 -15.30 -5.42 -12.73
C LEU A 231 -14.15 -6.41 -12.94
N VAL A 232 -13.10 -6.28 -12.15
CA VAL A 232 -11.93 -7.16 -12.17
C VAL A 232 -11.86 -7.97 -10.88
N GLY A 233 -11.66 -9.28 -11.05
CA GLY A 233 -11.51 -10.23 -9.95
C GLY A 233 -10.24 -10.05 -9.12
N ASN A 234 -10.28 -10.53 -7.88
CA ASN A 234 -9.14 -10.54 -6.97
C ASN A 234 -8.03 -11.52 -7.40
N ASP A 235 -8.36 -12.47 -8.27
CA ASP A 235 -7.48 -13.48 -8.86
C ASP A 235 -6.74 -12.97 -10.12
N ASN A 236 -6.99 -11.74 -10.55
CA ASN A 236 -6.37 -11.16 -11.73
C ASN A 236 -4.82 -11.17 -11.63
N HIS A 237 -4.17 -11.66 -12.69
CA HIS A 237 -2.70 -11.80 -12.74
C HIS A 237 -1.97 -10.48 -12.51
N GLU A 238 -2.40 -9.39 -13.16
CA GLU A 238 -1.80 -8.06 -13.02
C GLU A 238 -1.87 -7.59 -11.56
N LEU A 239 -3.04 -7.73 -10.92
CA LEU A 239 -3.23 -7.40 -9.51
C LEU A 239 -2.36 -8.26 -8.59
N ASN A 240 -2.24 -9.55 -8.89
CA ASN A 240 -1.42 -10.48 -8.11
C ASN A 240 0.07 -10.18 -8.24
N THR A 241 0.59 -9.92 -9.44
CA THR A 241 1.98 -9.50 -9.66
C THR A 241 2.27 -8.20 -8.89
N LEU A 242 1.37 -7.22 -9.00
CA LEU A 242 1.51 -5.92 -8.33
C LEU A 242 1.50 -6.02 -6.80
N THR A 243 0.84 -7.04 -6.22
CA THR A 243 0.75 -7.23 -4.76
C THR A 243 1.63 -8.35 -4.22
N ALA A 244 2.32 -9.10 -5.09
CA ALA A 244 3.11 -10.28 -4.73
C ALA A 244 4.20 -9.94 -3.71
N HIS A 245 5.00 -8.90 -3.99
CA HIS A 245 6.11 -8.50 -3.11
C HIS A 245 5.61 -8.13 -1.70
N VAL A 246 4.54 -7.33 -1.62
CA VAL A 246 3.95 -6.92 -0.33
C VAL A 246 3.33 -8.11 0.40
N ARG A 247 2.69 -9.03 -0.33
CA ARG A 247 2.13 -10.26 0.25
C ARG A 247 3.23 -11.17 0.78
N GLU A 248 4.32 -11.32 0.05
CA GLU A 248 5.49 -12.07 0.51
C GLU A 248 6.05 -11.45 1.80
N GLU A 249 6.30 -10.14 1.82
CA GLU A 249 6.78 -9.46 3.05
C GLU A 249 5.84 -9.61 4.25
N ILE A 250 4.51 -9.51 4.03
CA ILE A 250 3.50 -9.71 5.09
C ILE A 250 3.46 -11.17 5.55
N ASN A 251 3.54 -12.13 4.62
CA ASN A 251 3.42 -13.56 4.92
C ASN A 251 4.70 -14.17 5.51
N LEU A 252 5.87 -13.56 5.28
CA LEU A 252 7.17 -14.06 5.75
C LEU A 252 7.35 -13.97 7.28
N LYS A 253 6.52 -13.20 8.00
CA LYS A 253 6.68 -12.97 9.45
C LYS A 253 5.46 -13.42 10.26
N ALA A 254 5.11 -14.71 10.23
CA ALA A 254 3.94 -15.29 10.92
C ALA A 254 2.60 -14.64 10.49
N PRO A 255 1.42 -15.21 10.77
CA PRO A 255 0.17 -14.53 10.47
C PRO A 255 -0.01 -13.35 11.44
N ILE A 256 0.61 -12.22 11.13
CA ILE A 256 0.29 -10.91 11.71
C ILE A 256 -1.17 -10.63 11.33
N ARG A 257 -2.06 -10.51 12.31
CA ARG A 257 -3.50 -10.28 12.10
C ARG A 257 -3.98 -8.98 12.74
N GLY A 258 -5.10 -8.48 12.24
CA GLY A 258 -5.81 -7.33 12.79
C GLY A 258 -4.96 -6.05 12.84
N TRP A 259 -5.00 -5.35 13.97
CA TRP A 259 -4.34 -4.05 14.16
C TRP A 259 -2.83 -4.08 13.90
N SER A 260 -2.15 -5.17 14.27
CA SER A 260 -0.71 -5.30 14.03
C SER A 260 -0.35 -5.39 12.55
N GLN A 261 -1.23 -5.99 11.75
CA GLN A 261 -1.08 -6.11 10.30
C GLN A 261 -1.33 -4.76 9.63
N LEU A 262 -2.37 -4.05 10.09
CA LEU A 262 -2.66 -2.69 9.64
C LEU A 262 -1.46 -1.77 9.85
N ALA A 263 -0.87 -1.78 11.05
CA ALA A 263 0.30 -0.96 11.37
C ALA A 263 1.51 -1.26 10.46
N PHE A 264 1.72 -2.54 10.14
CA PHE A 264 2.79 -2.94 9.24
C PHE A 264 2.55 -2.47 7.80
N ILE A 265 1.31 -2.61 7.30
CA ILE A 265 0.93 -2.10 5.98
C ILE A 265 1.15 -0.58 5.92
N LEU A 266 0.83 0.15 7.00
CA LEU A 266 1.04 1.61 7.09
C LEU A 266 2.51 2.01 6.94
N LEU A 267 3.44 1.29 7.56
CA LEU A 267 4.87 1.50 7.33
C LEU A 267 5.22 1.35 5.85
N LYS A 268 4.74 0.28 5.23
CA LYS A 268 5.05 -0.05 3.83
C LYS A 268 4.45 0.91 2.81
N VAL A 269 3.38 1.63 3.16
CA VAL A 269 2.81 2.69 2.30
C VAL A 269 3.41 4.06 2.56
N GLY A 270 4.48 4.16 3.35
CA GLY A 270 5.14 5.44 3.64
C GLY A 270 4.37 6.31 4.63
N GLU A 271 3.61 5.70 5.53
CA GLU A 271 2.82 6.39 6.57
C GLU A 271 3.33 6.04 7.98
N PRO A 272 4.62 6.30 8.30
CA PRO A 272 5.23 5.80 9.52
C PRO A 272 4.67 6.45 10.80
N ALA A 273 4.23 7.71 10.74
CA ALA A 273 3.57 8.38 11.87
C ALA A 273 2.22 7.70 12.24
N LYS A 274 1.48 7.25 11.23
CA LYS A 274 0.22 6.52 11.45
C LYS A 274 0.49 5.13 12.02
N ALA A 275 1.52 4.44 11.53
CA ALA A 275 1.95 3.17 12.07
C ALA A 275 2.45 3.28 13.52
N GLU A 276 3.24 4.30 13.84
CA GLU A 276 3.74 4.61 15.19
C GLU A 276 2.59 4.73 16.20
N LYS A 277 1.57 5.53 15.85
CA LYS A 277 0.39 5.70 16.71
C LYS A 277 -0.29 4.36 17.02
N LEU A 278 -0.43 3.51 16.01
CA LEU A 278 -1.06 2.20 16.17
C LEU A 278 -0.21 1.24 17.01
N TYR A 279 1.10 1.18 16.78
CA TYR A 279 1.98 0.34 17.60
C TYR A 279 2.08 0.80 19.05
N LYS A 280 1.97 2.11 19.34
CA LYS A 280 1.86 2.61 20.73
C LYS A 280 0.62 2.07 21.43
N ILE A 281 -0.53 2.09 20.76
CA ILE A 281 -1.78 1.53 21.30
C ILE A 281 -1.64 0.03 21.51
N LEU A 282 -1.06 -0.70 20.55
CA LEU A 282 -0.85 -2.14 20.66
C LEU A 282 0.13 -2.49 21.78
N LEU A 283 1.18 -1.70 21.96
CA LEU A 283 2.14 -1.87 23.05
C LEU A 283 1.49 -1.68 24.43
N GLN A 284 0.57 -0.71 24.57
CA GLN A 284 -0.19 -0.52 25.81
C GLN A 284 -1.12 -1.70 26.11
N LYS A 285 -1.69 -2.31 25.07
CA LYS A 285 -2.59 -3.48 25.18
C LYS A 285 -1.85 -4.82 25.24
N ALA A 286 -0.53 -4.84 25.08
CA ALA A 286 0.26 -6.06 24.97
C ALA A 286 0.17 -6.90 26.26
N SER A 287 -0.22 -8.17 26.09
CA SER A 287 -0.45 -9.12 27.18
C SER A 287 0.82 -9.91 27.53
N SER A 288 1.71 -10.12 26.56
CA SER A 288 2.94 -10.91 26.71
C SER A 288 4.21 -10.12 26.41
N ASP A 289 5.33 -10.57 26.96
CA ASP A 289 6.65 -10.00 26.65
C ASP A 289 7.05 -10.21 25.19
N LYS A 290 6.60 -11.30 24.57
CA LYS A 290 6.79 -11.54 23.13
C LYS A 290 6.12 -10.44 22.30
N GLU A 291 4.86 -10.10 22.60
CA GLU A 291 4.14 -9.01 21.94
C GLU A 291 4.81 -7.66 22.21
N ARG A 292 5.20 -7.39 23.46
CA ARG A 292 5.92 -6.15 23.80
C ARG A 292 7.21 -6.03 23.01
N SER A 293 7.98 -7.11 22.88
CA SER A 293 9.21 -7.11 22.09
C SER A 293 8.94 -6.82 20.62
N ASP A 294 7.95 -7.49 20.01
CA ASP A 294 7.57 -7.30 18.61
C ASP A 294 7.07 -5.86 18.33
N TYR A 295 6.19 -5.32 19.18
CA TYR A 295 5.70 -3.96 19.00
C TYR A 295 6.78 -2.90 19.23
N ASN A 296 7.69 -3.10 20.19
CA ASN A 296 8.85 -2.21 20.34
C ASN A 296 9.77 -2.27 19.12
N HIS A 297 9.99 -3.46 18.56
CA HIS A 297 10.79 -3.61 17.35
C HIS A 297 10.19 -2.85 16.17
N LYS A 298 8.87 -2.99 15.96
CA LYS A 298 8.14 -2.33 14.88
C LYS A 298 7.99 -0.82 15.09
N LEU A 299 7.89 -0.34 16.34
CA LEU A 299 8.03 1.08 16.67
C LEU A 299 9.41 1.62 16.29
N GLY A 300 10.45 0.83 16.49
CA GLY A 300 11.80 1.17 16.07
C GLY A 300 11.89 1.47 14.57
N TRP A 301 11.28 0.62 13.73
CA TRP A 301 11.18 0.88 12.28
C TRP A 301 10.41 2.17 11.98
N ALA A 302 9.25 2.38 12.62
CA ALA A 302 8.46 3.60 12.43
C ALA A 302 9.26 4.87 12.74
N TYR A 303 9.98 4.88 13.86
CA TYR A 303 10.83 6.01 14.25
C TYR A 303 12.01 6.21 13.32
N ASN A 304 12.63 5.11 12.84
CA ASN A 304 13.73 5.19 11.89
C ASN A 304 13.27 5.81 10.56
N ASP A 305 12.10 5.41 10.05
CA ASP A 305 11.51 5.97 8.82
C ASP A 305 11.13 7.45 8.97
N MET A 306 10.80 7.89 10.19
CA MET A 306 10.57 9.31 10.51
C MET A 306 11.86 10.11 10.77
N GLY A 307 13.03 9.46 10.78
CA GLY A 307 14.31 10.09 11.14
C GLY A 307 14.48 10.37 12.64
N GLU A 308 13.59 9.85 13.49
CA GLU A 308 13.65 9.99 14.95
C GLU A 308 14.60 8.94 15.57
N TYR A 309 15.87 8.97 15.17
CA TYR A 309 16.83 7.90 15.45
C TYR A 309 17.01 7.58 16.94
N SER A 310 16.97 8.56 17.84
CA SER A 310 17.06 8.30 19.28
C SER A 310 15.89 7.47 19.82
N LYS A 311 14.67 7.72 19.32
CA LYS A 311 13.49 6.92 19.68
C LYS A 311 13.52 5.54 19.03
N ALA A 312 14.06 5.45 17.80
CA ALA A 312 14.27 4.18 17.11
C ALA A 312 15.22 3.27 17.89
N LEU A 313 16.39 3.79 18.30
CA LEU A 313 17.35 3.08 19.14
C LEU A 313 16.71 2.59 20.43
N SER A 314 16.07 3.49 21.18
CA SER A 314 15.42 3.13 22.45
C SER A 314 14.38 2.00 22.29
N SER A 315 13.60 2.04 21.21
CA SER A 315 12.59 1.01 20.93
C SER A 315 13.23 -0.33 20.56
N HIS A 316 14.24 -0.34 19.69
CA HIS A 316 14.96 -1.56 19.33
C HIS A 316 15.75 -2.16 20.50
N GLU A 317 16.36 -1.33 21.34
CA GLU A 317 17.06 -1.76 22.56
C GLU A 317 16.11 -2.40 23.55
N ARG A 318 14.92 -1.83 23.75
CA ARG A 318 13.87 -2.44 24.59
C ARG A 318 13.41 -3.79 24.06
N SER A 319 13.22 -3.91 22.75
CA SER A 319 12.93 -5.19 22.10
C SER A 319 14.07 -6.21 22.32
N LEU A 320 15.32 -5.80 22.12
CA LEU A 320 16.49 -6.64 22.33
C LEU A 320 16.62 -7.09 23.79
N GLU A 321 16.38 -6.22 24.76
CA GLU A 321 16.44 -6.55 26.18
C GLU A 321 15.40 -7.62 26.55
N ILE A 322 14.15 -7.45 26.09
CA ILE A 322 13.09 -8.44 26.30
C ILE A 322 13.47 -9.77 25.63
N GLY A 323 13.98 -9.71 24.39
CA GLY A 323 14.46 -10.88 23.66
C GLY A 323 15.56 -11.63 24.41
N LYS A 324 16.58 -10.92 24.92
CA LYS A 324 17.69 -11.52 25.69
C LYS A 324 17.23 -12.25 26.95
N LYS A 325 16.15 -11.79 27.59
CA LYS A 325 15.57 -12.42 28.78
C LYS A 325 14.74 -13.67 28.46
N SER A 326 14.19 -13.77 27.25
CA SER A 326 13.18 -14.77 26.88
C SER A 326 13.62 -15.77 25.82
N LEU A 327 14.71 -15.51 25.10
CA LEU A 327 15.18 -16.32 23.98
C LEU A 327 16.60 -16.84 24.20
N PRO A 328 16.96 -18.00 23.58
CA PRO A 328 18.34 -18.47 23.56
C PRO A 328 19.31 -17.44 22.95
N PRO A 329 20.60 -17.41 23.36
CA PRO A 329 21.57 -16.40 22.90
C PRO A 329 21.78 -16.32 21.37
N ASN A 330 21.54 -17.43 20.66
CA ASN A 330 21.67 -17.52 19.20
C ASN A 330 20.31 -17.56 18.49
N HIS A 331 19.24 -17.08 19.12
CA HIS A 331 17.94 -17.04 18.47
C HIS A 331 17.91 -16.01 17.32
N PRO A 332 17.37 -16.34 16.13
CA PRO A 332 17.32 -15.42 14.97
C PRO A 332 16.70 -14.05 15.27
N ASP A 333 15.69 -13.98 16.14
CA ASP A 333 15.07 -12.70 16.54
C ASP A 333 16.07 -11.74 17.21
N LEU A 334 17.07 -12.25 17.94
CA LEU A 334 18.13 -11.41 18.51
C LEU A 334 18.99 -10.81 17.40
N ALA A 335 19.30 -11.59 16.36
CA ALA A 335 20.01 -11.09 15.18
C ALA A 335 19.22 -10.00 14.46
N THR A 336 17.90 -10.16 14.35
CA THR A 336 17.00 -9.15 13.76
C THR A 336 17.04 -7.84 14.55
N SER A 337 17.06 -7.89 15.88
CA SER A 337 17.21 -6.69 16.71
C SER A 337 18.60 -6.05 16.57
N TYR A 338 19.69 -6.82 16.62
CA TYR A 338 21.04 -6.26 16.38
C TYR A 338 21.16 -5.61 15.01
N ASN A 339 20.64 -6.26 13.96
CA ASN A 339 20.63 -5.72 12.61
C ASN A 339 19.86 -4.39 12.54
N SER A 340 18.71 -4.29 13.21
CA SER A 340 17.90 -3.06 13.15
C SER A 340 18.55 -1.90 13.91
N ILE A 341 19.22 -2.17 15.04
CA ILE A 341 20.04 -1.14 15.73
C ILE A 341 21.20 -0.71 14.83
N GLY A 342 21.87 -1.66 14.17
CA GLY A 342 22.93 -1.37 13.21
C GLY A 342 22.45 -0.48 12.04
N GLU A 343 21.23 -0.72 11.55
CA GLU A 343 20.58 0.09 10.52
C GLU A 343 20.32 1.52 10.97
N VAL A 344 19.84 1.73 12.19
CA VAL A 344 19.67 3.08 12.72
C VAL A 344 21.01 3.83 12.78
N TYR A 345 22.07 3.20 13.29
CA TYR A 345 23.40 3.82 13.28
C TYR A 345 23.94 4.08 11.88
N SER A 346 23.70 3.16 10.94
CA SER A 346 24.10 3.34 9.53
C SER A 346 23.40 4.53 8.89
N ASN A 347 22.09 4.71 9.18
CA ASN A 347 21.31 5.85 8.71
C ASN A 347 21.77 7.18 9.31
N MET A 348 22.28 7.16 10.55
CA MET A 348 22.94 8.31 11.18
C MET A 348 24.33 8.61 10.61
N GLY A 349 24.88 7.77 9.73
CA GLY A 349 26.27 7.84 9.26
C GLY A 349 27.30 7.37 10.27
N GLU A 350 26.87 6.78 11.39
CA GLU A 350 27.73 6.25 12.46
C GLU A 350 28.19 4.82 12.15
N TYR A 351 28.87 4.65 11.01
CA TYR A 351 29.27 3.36 10.45
C TYR A 351 30.12 2.50 11.39
N SER A 352 30.97 3.15 12.21
CA SER A 352 31.81 2.47 13.21
C SER A 352 31.01 1.81 14.34
N LYS A 353 29.81 2.31 14.63
CA LYS A 353 28.87 1.68 15.59
C LYS A 353 27.97 0.65 14.90
N ALA A 354 27.61 0.87 13.64
CA ALA A 354 26.76 -0.03 12.87
C ALA A 354 27.45 -1.38 12.58
N LEU A 355 28.71 -1.36 12.15
CA LEU A 355 29.44 -2.55 11.72
C LEU A 355 29.47 -3.70 12.76
N PRO A 356 29.87 -3.48 14.04
CA PRO A 356 29.91 -4.57 15.02
C PRO A 356 28.52 -5.15 15.32
N LEU A 357 27.45 -4.35 15.19
CA LEU A 357 26.08 -4.84 15.37
C LEU A 357 25.65 -5.75 14.22
N TYR A 358 26.00 -5.38 12.97
CA TYR A 358 25.76 -6.23 11.82
C TYR A 358 26.58 -7.52 11.84
N GLU A 359 27.84 -7.45 12.25
CA GLU A 359 28.70 -8.62 12.42
C GLU A 359 28.14 -9.57 13.49
N ARG A 360 27.66 -9.02 14.62
CA ARG A 360 26.99 -9.82 15.66
C ARG A 360 25.70 -10.47 15.15
N ALA A 361 24.91 -9.76 14.36
CA ALA A 361 23.71 -10.34 13.73
C ALA A 361 24.07 -11.47 12.74
N LEU A 362 25.12 -11.29 11.95
CA LEU A 362 25.63 -12.30 11.01
C LEU A 362 26.14 -13.54 11.75
N GLU A 363 26.88 -13.38 12.83
CA GLU A 363 27.37 -14.48 13.68
C GLU A 363 26.22 -15.36 14.17
N ILE A 364 25.19 -14.74 14.76
CA ILE A 364 23.99 -15.45 15.25
C ILE A 364 23.29 -16.19 14.09
N ARG A 365 23.11 -15.51 12.95
CA ARG A 365 22.45 -16.11 11.77
C ARG A 365 23.24 -17.29 11.20
N ASN A 366 24.58 -17.22 11.17
CA ASN A 366 25.42 -18.33 10.71
C ASN A 366 25.29 -19.58 11.60
N ILE A 367 25.02 -19.40 12.90
CA ILE A 367 24.80 -20.51 13.82
C ILE A 367 23.38 -21.06 13.68
N ALA A 368 22.39 -20.18 13.51
CA ALA A 368 20.97 -20.54 13.62
C ALA A 368 20.31 -20.94 12.31
N LEU A 369 20.87 -20.56 11.15
CA LEU A 369 20.22 -20.68 9.85
C LEU A 369 21.04 -21.51 8.85
N PRO A 370 20.40 -22.14 7.86
CA PRO A 370 21.10 -22.81 6.76
C PRO A 370 22.01 -21.84 5.97
N PRO A 371 23.12 -22.31 5.38
CA PRO A 371 24.09 -21.46 4.68
C PRO A 371 23.52 -20.65 3.50
N ASN A 372 22.42 -21.09 2.91
CA ASN A 372 21.73 -20.44 1.79
C ASN A 372 20.52 -19.60 2.22
N HIS A 373 20.35 -19.33 3.52
CA HIS A 373 19.20 -18.58 4.02
C HIS A 373 19.23 -17.10 3.58
N PRO A 374 18.11 -16.51 3.10
CA PRO A 374 18.05 -15.11 2.65
C PRO A 374 18.57 -14.09 3.67
N ASP A 375 18.30 -14.29 4.97
CA ASP A 375 18.79 -13.39 6.03
C ASP A 375 20.33 -13.30 6.10
N LEU A 376 21.06 -14.34 5.69
CA LEU A 376 22.52 -14.28 5.59
C LEU A 376 22.93 -13.34 4.44
N ALA A 377 22.26 -13.45 3.29
CA ALA A 377 22.50 -12.54 2.17
C ALA A 377 22.21 -11.09 2.56
N GLN A 378 21.16 -10.84 3.37
CA GLN A 378 20.84 -9.50 3.86
C GLN A 378 21.93 -8.98 4.82
N SER A 379 22.40 -9.80 5.75
CA SER A 379 23.52 -9.43 6.65
C SER A 379 24.76 -9.03 5.86
N TYR A 380 25.17 -9.84 4.89
CA TYR A 380 26.33 -9.52 4.04
C TYR A 380 26.11 -8.24 3.23
N ASN A 381 24.89 -8.02 2.73
CA ASN A 381 24.58 -6.79 2.00
C ASN A 381 24.72 -5.54 2.88
N ASN A 382 24.20 -5.58 4.12
CA ASN A 382 24.30 -4.46 5.05
C ASN A 382 25.75 -4.16 5.44
N ILE A 383 26.54 -5.20 5.75
CA ILE A 383 27.97 -5.07 6.03
C ILE A 383 28.71 -4.47 4.84
N ALA A 384 28.40 -4.94 3.62
CA ALA A 384 29.01 -4.42 2.40
C ALA A 384 28.72 -2.94 2.18
N SER A 385 27.47 -2.50 2.39
CA SER A 385 27.08 -1.10 2.29
C SER A 385 27.85 -0.23 3.29
N VAL A 386 28.01 -0.69 4.53
CA VAL A 386 28.81 0.02 5.54
C VAL A 386 30.28 0.13 5.11
N TYR A 387 30.90 -0.95 4.64
CA TYR A 387 32.27 -0.91 4.12
C TYR A 387 32.40 0.05 2.93
N ASN A 388 31.42 0.07 2.01
CA ASN A 388 31.42 0.99 0.89
C ASN A 388 31.40 2.46 1.36
N SER A 389 30.53 2.79 2.31
CA SER A 389 30.46 4.15 2.88
C SER A 389 31.72 4.54 3.66
N MET A 390 32.46 3.57 4.20
CA MET A 390 33.76 3.78 4.83
C MET A 390 34.94 3.87 3.83
N GLY A 391 34.70 3.68 2.53
CA GLY A 391 35.76 3.64 1.50
C GLY A 391 36.55 2.32 1.45
N GLU A 392 36.11 1.30 2.19
CA GLU A 392 36.73 -0.02 2.28
C GLU A 392 36.24 -0.94 1.14
N TYR A 393 36.43 -0.48 -0.10
CA TYR A 393 35.79 -1.04 -1.28
C TYR A 393 36.07 -2.53 -1.52
N SER A 394 37.28 -3.01 -1.20
CA SER A 394 37.63 -4.43 -1.34
C SER A 394 36.79 -5.32 -0.41
N LYS A 395 36.55 -4.88 0.83
CA LYS A 395 35.71 -5.61 1.80
C LYS A 395 34.23 -5.54 1.41
N ALA A 396 33.79 -4.39 0.90
CA ALA A 396 32.45 -4.20 0.37
C ALA A 396 32.15 -5.16 -0.79
N LEU A 397 33.04 -5.25 -1.78
CA LEU A 397 32.91 -6.18 -2.91
C LEU A 397 32.80 -7.62 -2.44
N LEU A 398 33.71 -8.06 -1.56
CA LEU A 398 33.70 -9.44 -1.04
C LEU A 398 32.38 -9.79 -0.34
N SER A 399 31.85 -8.86 0.47
CA SER A 399 30.58 -9.07 1.16
C SER A 399 29.38 -9.04 0.20
N HIS A 400 29.33 -8.13 -0.78
CA HIS A 400 28.27 -8.16 -1.80
C HIS A 400 28.32 -9.41 -2.68
N GLU A 401 29.51 -9.88 -3.05
CA GLU A 401 29.69 -11.12 -3.82
C GLU A 401 29.17 -12.34 -3.03
N ARG A 402 29.44 -12.39 -1.72
CA ARG A 402 28.91 -13.45 -0.85
C ARG A 402 27.38 -13.40 -0.75
N SER A 403 26.81 -12.20 -0.63
CA SER A 403 25.35 -12.00 -0.67
C SER A 403 24.75 -12.48 -1.98
N LEU A 404 25.38 -12.15 -3.12
CA LEU A 404 24.95 -12.57 -4.45
C LEU A 404 25.03 -14.09 -4.63
N GLU A 405 26.09 -14.74 -4.14
CA GLU A 405 26.26 -16.20 -4.19
C GLU A 405 25.10 -16.92 -3.46
N ILE A 406 24.78 -16.48 -2.25
CA ILE A 406 23.66 -17.02 -1.47
C ILE A 406 22.34 -16.87 -2.24
N LYS A 407 22.07 -15.68 -2.78
CA LYS A 407 20.86 -15.42 -3.57
C LYS A 407 20.77 -16.25 -4.85
N LYS A 408 21.90 -16.50 -5.54
CA LYS A 408 21.93 -17.36 -6.74
C LYS A 408 21.55 -18.81 -6.43
N ILE A 409 21.85 -19.29 -5.23
CA ILE A 409 21.45 -20.63 -4.78
C ILE A 409 19.98 -20.65 -4.37
N ALA A 410 19.50 -19.59 -3.71
CA ALA A 410 18.17 -19.54 -3.13
C ALA A 410 17.05 -19.11 -4.11
N LEU A 411 17.38 -18.39 -5.19
CA LEU A 411 16.39 -17.72 -6.04
C LEU A 411 16.48 -18.15 -7.52
N PRO A 412 15.37 -18.06 -8.28
CA PRO A 412 15.39 -18.25 -9.72
C PRO A 412 16.35 -17.28 -10.45
N PRO A 413 16.93 -17.67 -11.60
CA PRO A 413 17.96 -16.87 -12.30
C PRO A 413 17.58 -15.43 -12.69
N ASN A 414 16.29 -15.15 -12.89
CA ASN A 414 15.78 -13.82 -13.24
C ASN A 414 15.02 -13.15 -12.08
N HIS A 415 15.27 -13.54 -10.83
CA HIS A 415 14.60 -12.91 -9.69
C HIS A 415 15.10 -11.46 -9.49
N PRO A 416 14.22 -10.45 -9.31
CA PRO A 416 14.62 -9.04 -9.15
C PRO A 416 15.67 -8.80 -8.06
N SER A 417 15.62 -9.53 -6.94
CA SER A 417 16.64 -9.44 -5.88
C SER A 417 18.08 -9.78 -6.31
N LEU A 418 18.27 -10.50 -7.42
CA LEU A 418 19.59 -10.71 -8.04
C LEU A 418 20.04 -9.45 -8.77
N ALA A 419 19.13 -8.76 -9.46
CA ALA A 419 19.37 -7.48 -10.13
C ALA A 419 19.89 -6.46 -9.11
N THR A 420 19.20 -6.30 -7.97
CA THR A 420 19.64 -5.44 -6.86
C THR A 420 21.06 -5.74 -6.39
N SER A 421 21.45 -7.03 -6.33
CA SER A 421 22.80 -7.42 -5.94
C SER A 421 23.85 -7.04 -6.99
N TYR A 422 23.55 -7.19 -8.28
CA TYR A 422 24.45 -6.68 -9.34
C TYR A 422 24.55 -5.15 -9.28
N ASN A 423 23.42 -4.46 -9.09
CA ASN A 423 23.39 -3.02 -8.94
C ASN A 423 24.29 -2.54 -7.79
N ASN A 424 24.21 -3.15 -6.61
CA ASN A 424 25.03 -2.77 -5.46
C ASN A 424 26.53 -2.97 -5.73
N ILE A 425 26.92 -4.06 -6.39
CA ILE A 425 28.32 -4.27 -6.80
C ILE A 425 28.75 -3.21 -7.83
N GLY A 426 27.88 -2.87 -8.78
CA GLY A 426 28.08 -1.79 -9.74
C GLY A 426 28.35 -0.46 -9.04
N SER A 427 27.57 -0.13 -8.02
CA SER A 427 27.74 1.08 -7.21
C SER A 427 29.07 1.13 -6.48
N VAL A 428 29.56 0.01 -5.93
CA VAL A 428 30.91 -0.03 -5.36
C VAL A 428 31.98 0.27 -6.43
N TYR A 429 31.88 -0.32 -7.62
CA TYR A 429 32.81 0.00 -8.71
C TYR A 429 32.70 1.46 -9.16
N CYS A 430 31.50 2.05 -9.14
CA CYS A 430 31.29 3.46 -9.44
C CYS A 430 31.99 4.35 -8.39
N SER A 431 31.84 4.06 -7.08
CA SER A 431 32.55 4.75 -6.00
C SER A 431 34.08 4.66 -6.13
N MET A 432 34.59 3.58 -6.72
CA MET A 432 36.02 3.43 -7.03
C MET A 432 36.49 4.20 -8.28
N GLY A 433 35.60 4.89 -9.00
CA GLY A 433 35.88 5.51 -10.29
C GLY A 433 36.02 4.51 -11.45
N LYS A 434 35.65 3.24 -11.26
CA LYS A 434 35.77 2.16 -12.26
C LYS A 434 34.48 2.04 -13.07
N HIS A 435 34.06 3.14 -13.72
CA HIS A 435 32.76 3.26 -14.38
C HIS A 435 32.51 2.21 -15.49
N SER A 436 33.52 1.84 -16.27
CA SER A 436 33.38 0.77 -17.28
C SER A 436 33.02 -0.58 -16.65
N LYS A 437 33.55 -0.88 -15.46
CA LYS A 437 33.21 -2.11 -14.74
C LYS A 437 31.85 -1.99 -14.10
N ALA A 438 31.52 -0.85 -13.47
CA ALA A 438 30.19 -0.57 -12.94
C ALA A 438 29.09 -0.80 -14.00
N LEU A 439 29.31 -0.31 -15.23
CA LEU A 439 28.40 -0.46 -16.35
C LEU A 439 28.05 -1.92 -16.65
N THR A 440 29.04 -2.84 -16.63
CA THR A 440 28.76 -4.27 -16.87
C THR A 440 27.83 -4.89 -15.83
N TYR A 441 27.87 -4.40 -14.59
CA TYR A 441 26.98 -4.86 -13.52
C TYR A 441 25.60 -4.21 -13.63
N TYR A 442 25.53 -2.92 -13.94
CA TYR A 442 24.26 -2.23 -14.16
C TYR A 442 23.51 -2.75 -15.39
N GLU A 443 24.20 -3.11 -16.47
CA GLU A 443 23.58 -3.74 -17.64
C GLU A 443 23.01 -5.12 -17.29
N LYS A 444 23.65 -5.87 -16.38
CA LYS A 444 23.14 -7.16 -15.91
C LYS A 444 21.91 -7.01 -15.02
N ASP A 445 21.90 -6.01 -14.14
CA ASP A 445 20.72 -5.60 -13.37
C ASP A 445 19.54 -5.26 -14.29
N LEU A 446 19.75 -4.39 -15.28
CA LEU A 446 18.73 -4.03 -16.26
C LEU A 446 18.21 -5.23 -17.05
N GLU A 447 19.09 -6.15 -17.49
CA GLU A 447 18.70 -7.35 -18.23
C GLU A 447 17.75 -8.25 -17.42
N ILE A 448 18.01 -8.41 -16.12
CA ILE A 448 17.15 -9.20 -15.23
C ILE A 448 15.82 -8.49 -15.02
N ASN A 449 15.83 -7.20 -14.70
CA ASN A 449 14.62 -6.43 -14.45
C ASN A 449 13.71 -6.37 -15.68
N LEU A 450 14.26 -6.24 -16.89
CA LEU A 450 13.46 -6.27 -18.14
C LEU A 450 12.75 -7.60 -18.39
N LYS A 451 13.32 -8.72 -17.88
CA LYS A 451 12.69 -10.04 -17.99
C LYS A 451 11.68 -10.31 -16.88
N ALA A 452 11.86 -9.70 -15.72
CA ALA A 452 11.12 -10.02 -14.50
C ALA A 452 9.97 -9.04 -14.20
N LEU A 453 10.06 -7.81 -14.67
CA LEU A 453 9.19 -6.71 -14.25
C LEU A 453 8.38 -6.13 -15.42
N PRO A 454 7.21 -5.52 -15.16
CA PRO A 454 6.47 -4.76 -16.17
C PRO A 454 7.30 -3.60 -16.75
N PRO A 455 7.05 -3.17 -18.00
CA PRO A 455 7.86 -2.16 -18.70
C PRO A 455 8.04 -0.82 -17.98
N ASN A 456 7.09 -0.44 -17.12
CA ASN A 456 7.11 0.82 -16.37
C ASN A 456 7.38 0.59 -14.87
N HIS A 457 8.03 -0.50 -14.47
CA HIS A 457 8.33 -0.70 -13.05
C HIS A 457 9.39 0.32 -12.56
N PRO A 458 9.24 0.94 -11.37
CA PRO A 458 10.21 1.93 -10.85
C PRO A 458 11.66 1.43 -10.78
N ASP A 459 11.87 0.15 -10.50
CA ASP A 459 13.21 -0.45 -10.50
C ASP A 459 13.92 -0.32 -11.86
N LEU A 460 13.18 -0.33 -12.99
CA LEU A 460 13.76 -0.09 -14.31
C LEU A 460 14.25 1.35 -14.46
N ALA A 461 13.55 2.33 -13.88
CA ALA A 461 14.00 3.72 -13.86
C ALA A 461 15.32 3.84 -13.08
N THR A 462 15.45 3.13 -11.96
CA THR A 462 16.70 3.08 -11.18
C THR A 462 17.84 2.45 -11.98
N SER A 463 17.61 1.31 -12.64
CA SER A 463 18.60 0.67 -13.52
C SER A 463 19.08 1.62 -14.63
N TYR A 464 18.16 2.31 -15.31
CA TYR A 464 18.49 3.27 -16.36
C TYR A 464 19.26 4.48 -15.83
N ASN A 465 18.85 5.04 -14.68
CA ASN A 465 19.56 6.16 -14.04
C ASN A 465 21.01 5.79 -13.70
N ASN A 466 21.25 4.59 -13.16
CA ASN A 466 22.61 4.17 -12.79
C ASN A 466 23.50 3.95 -14.02
N ILE A 467 22.95 3.41 -15.11
CA ILE A 467 23.65 3.32 -16.40
C ILE A 467 23.94 4.73 -16.95
N GLY A 468 22.96 5.64 -16.89
CA GLY A 468 23.12 7.03 -17.30
C GLY A 468 24.26 7.71 -16.55
N SER A 469 24.29 7.57 -15.22
CA SER A 469 25.36 8.10 -14.36
C SER A 469 26.72 7.50 -14.66
N ALA A 470 26.80 6.19 -14.93
CA ALA A 470 28.06 5.58 -15.34
C ALA A 470 28.57 6.16 -16.68
N TYR A 471 27.70 6.40 -17.66
CA TYR A 471 28.07 7.04 -18.92
C TYR A 471 28.47 8.51 -18.76
N ASP A 472 27.75 9.25 -17.91
CA ASP A 472 28.02 10.65 -17.61
C ASP A 472 29.41 10.84 -16.99
N ASN A 473 29.74 10.03 -15.98
CA ASN A 473 31.08 10.01 -15.37
C ASN A 473 32.21 9.59 -16.35
N MET A 474 31.86 8.93 -17.45
CA MET A 474 32.79 8.60 -18.54
C MET A 474 32.88 9.70 -19.63
N GLY A 475 32.16 10.81 -19.48
CA GLY A 475 32.07 11.88 -20.48
C GLY A 475 31.25 11.51 -21.72
N LYS A 476 30.42 10.46 -21.67
CA LYS A 476 29.60 9.98 -22.79
C LYS A 476 28.18 10.55 -22.69
N TYR A 477 28.08 11.88 -22.67
CA TYR A 477 26.85 12.62 -22.36
C TYR A 477 25.64 12.24 -23.22
N SER A 478 25.81 12.06 -24.53
CA SER A 478 24.68 11.67 -25.40
C SER A 478 24.08 10.31 -25.04
N LYS A 479 24.90 9.37 -24.55
CA LYS A 479 24.40 8.08 -24.06
C LYS A 479 23.73 8.26 -22.70
N ALA A 480 24.37 9.01 -21.80
CA ALA A 480 23.82 9.31 -20.48
C ALA A 480 22.41 9.92 -20.58
N LEU A 481 22.25 10.95 -21.41
CA LEU A 481 20.99 11.63 -21.67
C LEU A 481 19.89 10.66 -22.11
N SER A 482 20.17 9.79 -23.09
CA SER A 482 19.18 8.81 -23.56
C SER A 482 18.72 7.84 -22.46
N TYR A 483 19.59 7.50 -21.50
CA TYR A 483 19.22 6.66 -20.37
C TYR A 483 18.44 7.43 -19.30
N TYR A 484 18.84 8.68 -19.00
CA TYR A 484 18.10 9.54 -18.07
C TYR A 484 16.68 9.86 -18.58
N GLU A 485 16.51 10.09 -19.89
CA GLU A 485 15.19 10.29 -20.51
C GLU A 485 14.27 9.08 -20.31
N LYS A 486 14.78 7.86 -20.47
CA LYS A 486 14.02 6.63 -20.21
C LYS A 486 13.61 6.50 -18.75
N ALA A 487 14.53 6.79 -17.83
CA ALA A 487 14.24 6.76 -16.40
C ALA A 487 13.17 7.79 -16.03
N HIS A 488 13.29 9.01 -16.54
CA HIS A 488 12.33 10.08 -16.30
C HIS A 488 10.94 9.76 -16.85
N GLU A 489 10.84 9.15 -18.02
CA GLU A 489 9.54 8.76 -18.58
C GLU A 489 8.84 7.70 -17.73
N ILE A 490 9.59 6.73 -17.17
CA ILE A 490 9.03 5.75 -16.24
C ILE A 490 8.58 6.44 -14.95
N ASP A 491 9.42 7.28 -14.34
CA ASP A 491 9.05 8.02 -13.12
C ASP A 491 7.80 8.87 -13.34
N ARG A 492 7.74 9.62 -14.45
CA ARG A 492 6.63 10.51 -14.80
C ARG A 492 5.31 9.76 -15.04
N THR A 493 5.38 8.55 -15.58
CA THR A 493 4.19 7.74 -15.88
C THR A 493 3.69 6.92 -14.70
N THR A 494 4.55 6.65 -13.71
CA THR A 494 4.24 5.70 -12.61
C THR A 494 4.07 6.36 -11.25
N LEU A 495 4.72 7.51 -11.03
CA LEU A 495 4.71 8.17 -9.75
C LEU A 495 3.73 9.36 -9.73
N PRO A 496 3.20 9.74 -8.55
CA PRO A 496 2.41 10.95 -8.40
C PRO A 496 3.17 12.19 -8.90
N PRO A 497 2.50 13.21 -9.47
CA PRO A 497 3.18 14.37 -10.09
C PRO A 497 4.20 15.10 -9.21
N ASN A 498 4.03 15.06 -7.88
CA ASN A 498 4.92 15.72 -6.92
C ASN A 498 5.95 14.76 -6.30
N HIS A 499 6.14 13.57 -6.87
CA HIS A 499 7.08 12.60 -6.32
C HIS A 499 8.54 13.09 -6.49
N PRO A 500 9.37 13.06 -5.43
CA PRO A 500 10.76 13.55 -5.50
C PRO A 500 11.61 12.93 -6.61
N HIS A 501 11.38 11.65 -6.93
CA HIS A 501 12.07 10.97 -8.03
C HIS A 501 11.85 11.63 -9.40
N ILE A 502 10.65 12.16 -9.71
CA ILE A 502 10.40 12.84 -10.99
C ILE A 502 11.29 14.09 -11.11
N ALA A 503 11.39 14.87 -10.03
CA ALA A 503 12.26 16.04 -9.99
C ALA A 503 13.75 15.66 -10.06
N HIS A 504 14.12 14.53 -9.45
CA HIS A 504 15.50 14.02 -9.50
C HIS A 504 15.87 13.56 -10.92
N SER A 505 15.05 12.74 -11.57
CA SER A 505 15.32 12.27 -12.94
C SER A 505 15.29 13.42 -13.94
N LYS A 506 14.44 14.43 -13.74
CA LYS A 506 14.47 15.66 -14.55
C LYS A 506 15.79 16.42 -14.39
N ARG A 507 16.28 16.57 -13.16
CA ARG A 507 17.56 17.23 -12.89
C ARG A 507 18.73 16.52 -13.57
N ASN A 508 18.72 15.18 -13.64
CA ASN A 508 19.77 14.41 -14.34
C ASN A 508 19.77 14.64 -15.85
N ILE A 509 18.64 15.02 -16.45
CA ILE A 509 18.52 15.40 -17.87
C ILE A 509 19.02 16.83 -18.10
N ASP A 510 18.72 17.73 -17.16
CA ASP A 510 19.00 19.16 -17.30
C ASP A 510 20.48 19.51 -17.03
N ASN A 511 21.15 18.73 -16.18
CA ASN A 511 22.59 18.81 -15.92
C ASN A 511 23.38 18.07 -16.99
#